data_AF-A0A6G4Z4R1-F1
#
_entry.id   AF-A0A6G4Z4R1-F1
#
_cell.length_a   1.000
_cell.length_b   1.000
_cell.length_c   1.000
_cell.angle_alpha   90.00
_cell.angle_beta   90.00
_cell.angle_gamma   90.00
#
_symmetry.space_group_name_H-M   'P 1'
#
loop_
_entity.id
_entity.type
_entity.pdbx_description
1 polymer ?
#
loop_
_entity_poly.entity_id
_entity_poly.type
_entity_poly.pdbx_seq_one_letter_code
_entity_poly.pdbx_strand_id
1 'polypeptide(L)' 'MKNIISIILGILMFLKLMELLYGAIFLDKPLNPITKIIFILTLIYIFYVLVKELIIFLKSKYNESA' A
#
# COMPACT_ATOMS: atom_id res chain seq x y z
N MET A 1 8.20 -5.25 -24.99
CA MET A 1 7.97 -6.55 -24.31
C MET A 1 8.33 -6.54 -22.82
N LYS A 2 9.51 -6.06 -22.38
CA LYS A 2 9.87 -5.97 -20.94
C LYS A 2 8.85 -5.20 -20.07
N ASN A 3 8.32 -4.06 -20.53
CA ASN A 3 7.30 -3.31 -19.78
C ASN A 3 6.00 -4.08 -19.56
N ILE A 4 5.54 -4.84 -20.56
CA ILE A 4 4.27 -5.57 -20.47
C ILE A 4 4.38 -6.70 -19.43
N ILE A 5 5.51 -7.43 -19.44
CA ILE A 5 5.78 -8.47 -18.45
C ILE A 5 5.85 -7.88 -17.03
N SER A 6 6.50 -6.72 -16.87
CA SER A 6 6.56 -6.02 -15.59
C SER A 6 5.19 -5.56 -15.10
N ILE A 7 4.33 -5.09 -16.01
CA ILE A 7 2.95 -4.68 -15.68
C ILE A 7 2.14 -5.89 -15.22
N ILE A 8 2.20 -7.02 -15.95
CA ILE A 8 1.49 -8.25 -15.60
C ILE A 8 1.96 -8.79 -14.23
N LEU A 9 3.27 -8.79 -13.98
CA LEU A 9 3.84 -9.18 -12.69
C LEU A 9 3.37 -8.27 -11.54
N GLY A 10 3.31 -6.95 -11.78
CA GLY A 10 2.80 -5.99 -10.80
C GLY A 10 1.34 -6.24 -10.44
N ILE A 11 0.49 -6.49 -11.45
CA ILE A 11 -0.94 -6.80 -11.25
C ILE A 11 -1.11 -8.12 -10.48
N LEU A 12 -0.34 -9.15 -10.82
CA LEU A 12 -0.37 -10.44 -10.12
C LEU A 12 0.04 -10.30 -8.64
N MET A 13 1.10 -9.53 -8.35
CA MET A 13 1.49 -9.25 -6.97
C MET A 13 0.41 -8.48 -6.20
N PHE A 14 -0.23 -7.51 -6.85
CA PHE A 14 -1.31 -6.74 -6.24
C PHE A 14 -2.54 -7.61 -5.92
N LEU A 15 -2.95 -8.47 -6.84
CA LEU A 15 -4.04 -9.42 -6.63
C LEU A 15 -3.74 -10.36 -5.45
N LYS A 16 -2.49 -10.85 -5.33
CA LYS A 16 -2.08 -11.70 -4.20
C LYS A 16 -2.14 -10.97 -2.86
N LEU A 17 -1.84 -9.68 -2.86
CA LEU A 17 -1.90 -8.82 -1.68
C LEU A 17 -3.36 -8.61 -1.23
N MET A 18 -4.27 -8.41 -2.18
CA MET A 18 -5.71 -8.33 -1.91
C MET A 18 -6.30 -9.65 -1.42
N GLU A 19 -5.86 -10.78 -1.99
CA GLU A 19 -6.27 -12.12 -1.53
C GLU A 19 -5.82 -12.39 -0.09
N LEU A 20 -4.57 -12.01 0.25
CA LEU A 20 -4.03 -12.12 1.61
C LEU A 20 -4.83 -11.27 2.60
N LEU A 21 -5.17 -10.05 2.20
CA LEU A 21 -6.02 -9.14 2.97
C LEU A 21 -7.41 -9.71 3.22
N TYR A 22 -8.05 -10.19 2.16
CA TYR A 22 -9.38 -10.78 2.25
C TYR A 22 -9.37 -12.04 3.13
N GLY A 23 -8.36 -12.90 2.97
CA GLY A 23 -8.17 -14.07 3.81
C GLY A 23 -7.95 -13.75 5.29
N ALA A 24 -7.23 -12.67 5.59
CA ALA A 24 -6.98 -12.19 6.95
C ALA A 24 -8.25 -11.71 7.66
N ILE A 25 -9.10 -10.98 6.92
CA ILE A 25 -10.20 -10.19 7.49
C ILE A 25 -11.50 -11.00 7.50
N PHE A 26 -11.78 -11.79 6.45
CA PHE A 26 -13.09 -12.42 6.25
C PHE A 26 -13.12 -13.92 6.47
N LEU A 27 -11.98 -14.61 6.35
CA LEU A 27 -11.91 -16.08 6.37
C LEU A 27 -11.25 -16.64 7.64
N ASP A 28 -10.92 -15.77 8.62
CA ASP A 28 -10.16 -16.10 9.84
C ASP A 28 -8.92 -16.96 9.58
N LYS A 29 -8.36 -16.86 8.36
CA LYS A 29 -7.22 -17.67 7.97
C LYS A 29 -5.97 -17.02 8.54
N PRO A 30 -5.21 -17.70 9.40
CA PRO A 30 -4.04 -17.09 10.01
C PRO A 30 -3.00 -16.77 8.94
N LEU A 31 -2.63 -15.49 8.83
CA LEU A 31 -1.48 -15.13 8.01
C LEU A 31 -0.19 -15.68 8.64
N ASN A 32 0.70 -16.14 7.76
CA ASN A 32 2.05 -16.51 8.13
C ASN A 32 2.73 -15.31 8.85
N PRO A 33 3.48 -15.52 9.96
CA PRO A 33 4.06 -14.43 10.74
C PRO A 33 4.91 -13.46 9.92
N ILE A 34 5.69 -13.98 8.97
CA ILE A 34 6.52 -13.18 8.06
C ILE A 34 5.63 -12.28 7.18
N THR A 35 4.55 -12.82 6.62
CA THR A 35 3.62 -12.07 5.77
C THR A 35 2.89 -10.99 6.57
N LYS A 36 2.54 -11.25 7.84
CA LYS A 36 1.99 -10.21 8.73
C LYS A 36 2.95 -9.04 8.93
N ILE A 37 4.23 -9.32 9.15
CA ILE A 37 5.25 -8.27 9.33
C ILE A 37 5.39 -7.42 8.06
N ILE A 38 5.52 -8.07 6.89
CA ILE A 38 5.62 -7.37 5.60
C ILE A 38 4.37 -6.51 5.37
N PHE A 39 3.19 -7.05 5.68
CA PHE A 39 1.92 -6.34 5.55
C PHE A 39 1.84 -5.10 6.44
N ILE A 40 2.20 -5.21 7.72
CA ILE A 40 2.24 -4.08 8.66
C ILE A 40 3.22 -3.01 8.19
N LEU A 41 4.43 -3.39 7.78
CA LEU A 41 5.42 -2.46 7.24
C LEU A 41 4.90 -1.72 6.01
N THR A 42 4.19 -2.44 5.14
CA THR A 42 3.58 -1.88 3.93
C THR A 42 2.49 -0.86 4.28
N LEU A 43 1.62 -1.16 5.25
CA LEU A 43 0.61 -0.23 5.74
C LEU A 43 1.22 1.04 6.36
N ILE A 44 2.25 0.89 7.20
CA ILE A 44 2.96 2.03 7.81
C ILE A 44 3.57 2.91 6.71
N TYR A 45 4.18 2.30 5.70
CA TYR A 45 4.78 3.03 4.59
C TYR A 45 3.73 3.82 3.78
N ILE A 46 2.61 3.18 3.42
CA ILE A 46 1.51 3.86 2.71
C ILE A 46 0.98 5.04 3.53
N PHE A 47 0.76 4.84 4.83
CA PHE A 47 0.27 5.89 5.72
C PHE A 47 1.25 7.07 5.81
N TYR A 48 2.56 6.78 5.94
CA TYR A 48 3.59 7.81 5.94
C TYR A 48 3.58 8.65 4.66
N VAL A 49 3.48 8.00 3.49
CA VAL A 49 3.43 8.71 2.19
C VAL A 49 2.19 9.60 2.12
N LEU A 50 1.01 9.10 2.50
CA LEU A 50 -0.23 9.86 2.51
C LEU A 50 -0.16 11.09 3.43
N VAL A 51 0.38 10.93 4.65
CA VAL A 51 0.55 12.04 5.59
C VAL A 51 1.54 13.07 5.04
N LYS A 52 2.64 12.62 4.44
CA LYS A 52 3.62 13.51 3.81
C LYS A 52 2.99 14.34 2.69
N GLU A 53 2.23 13.71 1.80
CA GLU A 53 1.53 14.41 0.72
C GLU A 53 0.47 15.38 1.26
N LEU A 54 -0.29 14.98 2.27
CA LEU A 54 -1.26 15.86 2.94
C LEU A 54 -0.58 17.11 3.53
N ILE A 55 0.56 16.94 4.19
CA ILE A 55 1.32 18.07 4.74
C ILE A 55 1.81 19.00 3.63
N ILE A 56 2.32 18.45 2.53
CA ILE A 56 2.77 19.24 1.37
C ILE A 56 1.59 20.03 0.78
N PHE A 57 0.44 19.37 0.61
CA PHE A 57 -0.78 19.99 0.11
C PHE A 57 -1.26 21.14 1.02
N LEU A 58 -1.31 20.91 2.33
CA LEU A 58 -1.69 21.94 3.30
C LEU A 58 -0.71 23.12 3.29
N LYS A 59 0.59 22.85 3.21
CA LYS A 59 1.63 23.89 3.14
C LYS A 59 1.50 24.72 1.86
N SER A 60 1.22 24.08 0.73
CA SER A 60 0.96 24.76 -0.54
C SER A 60 -0.21 25.73 -0.42
N LYS A 61 -1.32 25.28 0.17
CA LYS A 61 -2.53 26.10 0.32
C LYS A 61 -2.35 27.28 1.29
N TYR A 62 -1.56 27.08 2.35
CA TYR A 62 -1.25 28.13 3.31
C TYR A 62 -0.38 29.24 2.69
N ASN A 63 0.60 28.86 1.86
CA ASN A 63 1.49 29.82 1.20
C ASN A 63 0.82 30.63 0.08
N GLU A 64 -0.29 30.15 -0.52
CA GLU A 64 -1.09 30.94 -1.47
C GLU A 64 -2.02 31.96 -0.77
N SER A 65 -2.21 31.84 0.55
CA SER A 65 -3.15 32.68 1.32
C SER A 65 -2.48 33.84 2.06
N ALA A 66 -1.16 34.01 1.91
CA ALA A 66 -0.33 35.07 2.52
C ALA A 66 0.25 35.98 1.43
#